data_AF-A0A1J5S8P1-F1
#
_entry.id   AF-A0A1J5S8P1-F1
#
_cell.length_a   1.000
_cell.length_b   1.000
_cell.length_c   1.000
_cell.angle_alpha   90.00
_cell.angle_beta   90.00
_cell.angle_gamma   90.00
#
_symmetry.space_group_name_H-M   'P 1'
#
loop_
_entity.id
_entity.type
_entity.pdbx_description
1 polymer ?
#
loop_
_entity_poly.entity_id
_entity_poly.type
_entity_poly.pdbx_seq_one_letter_code
_entity_poly.pdbx_strand_id
1 'polypeptide(L)'
;MTQNQYGLSRTIDALTKRAVRQRCGFGCVNCGCAVYQYEHLDPTFADAKSHDSDCIVLLCGGCHDRVTRKLLSKETIKLKSKNPKCLEQGFSFGPFDLGVIEPEIIFGTLKCKAVLSLIRILGDDIFSIKPPESNGSPFLISAKLSDRDGNEILRIEDNEWITNSDNWDVEVVGTNITIRRELGDILLSLRSEPPSRLVIEKLEMSYRGTKISANENKSIKISKQTGQQLDAGGIRIEGCQVGIDIVETGLTIGTGGGRVMIESMTISQTRPNPITSRLSKLYPQLSLPPFKLNHLRKIINQWGK
;
A
#
# COMPACT_ATOMS: atom_id res chain seq x y z
N MET A 1 12.27 24.91 -19.11
CA MET A 1 11.21 23.89 -19.27
C MET A 1 10.69 23.96 -20.69
N THR A 2 10.52 22.82 -21.36
CA THR A 2 9.91 22.75 -22.68
C THR A 2 8.41 23.01 -22.56
N GLN A 3 7.94 24.13 -23.10
CA GLN A 3 6.53 24.44 -23.30
C GLN A 3 6.12 24.01 -24.72
N ASN A 4 4.83 23.76 -24.94
CA ASN A 4 4.30 23.60 -26.30
C ASN A 4 4.06 24.96 -26.98
N GLN A 5 3.53 24.95 -28.20
CA GLN A 5 3.22 26.15 -28.98
C GLN A 5 2.20 27.10 -28.32
N TYR A 6 1.46 26.62 -27.31
CA TYR A 6 0.47 27.39 -26.55
C TYR A 6 0.98 27.81 -25.15
N GLY A 7 2.27 27.61 -24.86
CA GLY A 7 2.86 27.95 -23.56
C GLY A 7 2.54 26.94 -22.45
N LEU A 8 1.86 25.83 -22.75
CA LEU A 8 1.55 24.78 -21.76
C LEU A 8 2.83 24.04 -21.38
N SER A 9 3.14 24.00 -20.07
CA SER A 9 4.29 23.26 -19.55
C SER A 9 4.00 21.76 -19.49
N ARG A 10 5.03 20.91 -19.37
CA ARG A 10 4.85 19.47 -19.09
C ARG A 10 4.37 19.18 -17.66
N THR A 11 4.36 20.17 -16.77
CA THR A 11 3.99 20.00 -15.37
C THR A 11 2.48 19.96 -15.22
N ILE A 12 1.94 18.76 -14.99
CA ILE A 12 0.55 18.53 -14.62
C ILE A 12 0.39 18.78 -13.12
N ASP A 13 -0.63 19.53 -12.71
CA ASP A 13 -0.93 19.80 -11.31
C ASP A 13 -1.40 18.54 -10.56
N ALA A 14 -1.31 18.57 -9.23
CA ALA A 14 -1.59 17.41 -8.40
C ALA A 14 -3.06 16.94 -8.44
N LEU A 15 -4.01 17.86 -8.61
CA LEU A 15 -5.45 17.53 -8.66
C LEU A 15 -5.75 16.79 -9.96
N THR A 16 -5.27 17.29 -11.08
CA THR A 16 -5.41 16.66 -12.40
C THR A 16 -4.72 15.29 -12.42
N LYS A 17 -3.49 15.19 -11.91
CA LYS A 17 -2.77 13.90 -11.82
C LYS A 17 -3.58 12.86 -11.05
N ARG A 18 -4.12 13.20 -9.88
CA ARG A 18 -4.95 12.29 -9.09
C ARG A 18 -6.21 11.86 -9.84
N ALA A 19 -6.91 12.80 -10.47
CA ALA A 19 -8.10 12.49 -11.26
C ALA A 19 -7.79 11.49 -12.41
N VAL A 20 -6.66 11.68 -13.11
CA VAL A 20 -6.19 10.73 -14.12
C VAL A 20 -5.91 9.35 -13.51
N ARG A 21 -5.21 9.28 -12.37
CA ARG A 21 -4.90 8.01 -11.70
C ARG A 21 -6.14 7.24 -11.29
N GLN A 22 -7.09 7.89 -10.63
CA GLN A 22 -8.37 7.30 -10.23
C GLN A 22 -9.13 6.77 -11.44
N ARG A 23 -9.25 7.58 -12.50
CA ARG A 23 -9.92 7.18 -13.75
C ARG A 23 -9.26 5.98 -14.43
N CYS A 24 -7.94 5.88 -14.38
CA CYS A 24 -7.18 4.80 -15.01
C CYS A 24 -7.09 3.53 -14.14
N GLY A 25 -7.50 3.57 -12.87
CA GLY A 25 -7.32 2.48 -11.92
C GLY A 25 -5.86 2.29 -11.49
N PHE A 26 -5.11 3.38 -11.34
CA PHE A 26 -3.74 3.38 -10.78
C PHE A 26 -2.68 2.63 -11.60
N GLY A 27 -2.89 2.46 -12.90
CA GLY A 27 -1.91 1.85 -13.78
C GLY A 27 -2.20 2.09 -15.26
N CYS A 28 -1.35 1.51 -16.10
CA CYS A 28 -1.45 1.58 -17.54
C CYS A 28 -2.82 1.09 -18.03
N VAL A 29 -3.56 1.96 -18.72
CA VAL A 29 -4.91 1.64 -19.21
C VAL A 29 -4.94 0.46 -20.19
N ASN A 30 -3.79 0.12 -20.79
CA ASN A 30 -3.67 -0.97 -21.75
C ASN A 30 -3.29 -2.32 -21.12
N CYS A 31 -2.41 -2.34 -20.12
CA CYS A 31 -1.83 -3.60 -19.61
C CYS A 31 -1.86 -3.78 -18.09
N GLY A 32 -2.25 -2.78 -17.30
CA GLY A 32 -2.30 -2.90 -15.83
C GLY A 32 -1.01 -2.52 -15.08
N CYS A 33 0.11 -2.35 -15.78
CA CYS A 33 1.38 -2.00 -15.13
C CYS A 33 1.33 -0.60 -14.51
N ALA A 34 1.65 -0.51 -13.22
CA ALA A 34 1.54 0.68 -12.39
C ALA A 34 2.82 1.53 -12.33
N VAL A 35 3.89 1.12 -13.03
CA VAL A 35 5.02 2.00 -13.35
C VAL A 35 4.68 2.75 -14.64
N TYR A 36 4.20 3.99 -14.52
CA TYR A 36 3.55 4.71 -15.60
C TYR A 36 4.10 6.12 -15.86
N GLN A 37 3.67 6.67 -16.99
CA GLN A 37 3.82 8.05 -17.42
C GLN A 37 2.44 8.60 -17.80
N TYR A 38 2.27 9.92 -17.74
CA TYR A 38 1.04 10.60 -18.14
C TYR A 38 1.11 10.92 -19.64
N GLU A 39 0.14 10.42 -20.40
CA GLU A 39 0.06 10.58 -21.85
C GLU A 39 -1.16 11.39 -22.27
N HIS A 40 -0.92 12.50 -22.97
CA HIS A 40 -1.97 13.31 -23.60
C HIS A 40 -2.48 12.62 -24.86
N LEU A 41 -3.75 12.21 -24.88
CA LEU A 41 -4.35 11.50 -26.01
C LEU A 41 -4.93 12.43 -27.06
N ASP A 42 -5.86 13.29 -26.65
CA ASP A 42 -6.68 14.09 -27.55
C ASP A 42 -7.19 15.35 -26.85
N PRO A 43 -6.61 16.53 -27.12
CA PRO A 43 -5.48 16.76 -28.03
C PRO A 43 -4.18 16.14 -27.51
N THR A 44 -3.22 15.91 -28.43
CA THR A 44 -1.85 15.55 -28.04
C THR A 44 -1.20 16.70 -27.26
N PHE A 45 -0.10 16.46 -26.54
CA PHE A 45 0.58 17.52 -25.79
C PHE A 45 1.00 18.71 -26.69
N ALA A 46 1.36 18.48 -27.94
CA ALA A 46 1.73 19.55 -28.87
C ALA A 46 0.56 20.52 -29.13
N ASP A 47 -0.67 20.01 -29.08
CA ASP A 47 -1.90 20.74 -29.43
C ASP A 47 -2.76 21.09 -28.20
N ALA A 48 -2.39 20.59 -27.01
CA ALA A 48 -3.13 20.80 -25.78
C ALA A 48 -2.99 22.24 -25.26
N LYS A 49 -4.11 22.86 -24.88
CA LYS A 49 -4.12 24.20 -24.26
C LYS A 49 -4.18 24.16 -22.72
N SER A 50 -4.50 22.99 -22.16
CA SER A 50 -4.63 22.75 -20.73
C SER A 50 -4.33 21.28 -20.41
N HIS A 51 -4.15 20.97 -19.13
CA HIS A 51 -4.13 19.60 -18.63
C HIS A 51 -5.54 19.19 -18.21
N ASP A 52 -6.29 18.61 -19.14
CA ASP A 52 -7.59 18.01 -18.85
C ASP A 52 -7.41 16.54 -18.46
N SER A 53 -7.93 16.14 -17.30
CA SER A 53 -7.85 14.76 -16.82
C SER A 53 -8.56 13.77 -17.74
N ASP A 54 -9.58 14.19 -18.49
CA ASP A 54 -10.30 13.32 -19.42
C ASP A 54 -9.49 13.05 -20.69
N CYS A 55 -8.59 13.96 -21.04
CA CYS A 55 -7.71 13.88 -22.21
C CYS A 55 -6.36 13.22 -21.92
N ILE A 56 -6.06 12.89 -20.65
CA ILE A 56 -4.76 12.33 -20.22
C ILE A 56 -4.96 10.94 -19.61
N VAL A 57 -4.14 9.96 -20.01
CA VAL A 57 -4.17 8.60 -19.44
C VAL A 57 -2.84 8.20 -18.86
N LEU A 58 -2.82 7.09 -18.14
CA LEU A 58 -1.61 6.42 -17.71
C LEU A 58 -1.18 5.37 -18.74
N LEU A 59 0.09 5.41 -19.14
CA LEU A 59 0.74 4.33 -19.91
C LEU A 59 2.06 3.93 -19.24
N CYS A 60 2.35 2.63 -19.19
CA CYS A 60 3.69 2.18 -18.81
C CYS A 60 4.70 2.48 -19.93
N GLY A 61 6.00 2.47 -19.60
CA GLY A 61 7.06 2.73 -20.59
C GLY A 61 6.92 1.88 -21.85
N GLY A 62 6.63 0.58 -21.72
CA GLY A 62 6.43 -0.30 -22.86
C GLY A 62 5.24 0.05 -23.75
N CYS A 63 4.10 0.45 -23.18
CA CYS A 63 2.94 0.88 -23.97
C CYS A 63 3.15 2.28 -24.57
N HIS A 64 3.75 3.19 -23.82
CA HIS A 64 4.09 4.54 -24.28
C HIS A 64 5.07 4.50 -25.46
N ASP A 65 6.11 3.66 -25.41
CA ASP A 65 7.07 3.49 -26.50
C ASP A 65 6.40 2.93 -27.76
N ARG A 66 5.47 1.98 -27.61
CA ARG A 66 4.70 1.44 -28.74
C ARG A 66 3.82 2.52 -29.38
N VAL A 67 3.23 3.42 -28.60
CA VAL A 67 2.48 4.57 -29.14
C VAL A 67 3.42 5.51 -29.88
N THR A 68 4.55 5.87 -29.27
CA THR A 68 5.55 6.76 -29.86
C THR A 68 6.10 6.23 -31.20
N ARG A 69 6.34 4.92 -31.27
CA ARG A 69 6.83 4.22 -32.48
C ARG A 69 5.72 3.82 -33.46
N LYS A 70 4.46 4.22 -33.21
CA LYS A 70 3.29 3.92 -34.05
C LYS A 70 2.96 2.43 -34.19
N LEU A 71 3.43 1.59 -33.26
CA LEU A 71 3.05 0.18 -33.12
C LEU A 71 1.73 -0.02 -32.37
N LEU A 72 1.24 1.03 -31.71
CA LEU A 72 -0.03 1.07 -31.01
C LEU A 72 -0.64 2.46 -31.25
N SER A 73 -1.87 2.53 -31.78
CA SER A 73 -2.45 3.82 -32.16
C SER A 73 -3.04 4.56 -30.96
N LYS A 74 -3.10 5.91 -31.02
CA LYS A 74 -3.77 6.71 -29.99
C LYS A 74 -5.27 6.42 -29.94
N GLU A 75 -5.88 6.08 -31.07
CA GLU A 75 -7.29 5.66 -31.17
C GLU A 75 -7.52 4.36 -30.37
N THR A 76 -6.58 3.42 -30.45
CA THR A 76 -6.64 2.18 -29.67
C THR A 76 -6.57 2.48 -28.17
N ILE A 77 -5.65 3.36 -27.75
CA ILE A 77 -5.55 3.77 -26.34
C ILE A 77 -6.80 4.53 -25.90
N LYS A 78 -7.39 5.38 -26.75
CA LYS A 78 -8.64 6.11 -26.49
C LYS A 78 -9.84 5.16 -26.33
N LEU A 79 -9.85 4.03 -27.02
CA LEU A 79 -10.86 2.98 -26.77
C LEU A 79 -10.59 2.27 -25.43
N LYS A 80 -9.33 1.93 -25.14
CA LYS A 80 -8.94 1.29 -23.87
C LYS A 80 -9.17 2.20 -22.67
N SER A 81 -9.07 3.52 -22.81
CA SER A 81 -9.31 4.45 -21.69
C SER A 81 -10.78 4.51 -21.26
N LYS A 82 -11.72 4.07 -22.11
CA LYS A 82 -13.15 3.95 -21.74
C LYS A 82 -13.42 2.77 -20.83
N ASN A 83 -12.61 1.71 -20.92
CA ASN A 83 -12.63 0.57 -20.02
C ASN A 83 -11.17 0.16 -19.69
N PRO A 84 -10.48 0.93 -18.83
CA PRO A 84 -9.08 0.70 -18.49
C PRO A 84 -8.85 -0.72 -17.99
N LYS A 85 -7.75 -1.35 -18.43
CA LYS A 85 -7.43 -2.73 -18.03
C LYS A 85 -7.38 -2.91 -16.52
N CYS A 86 -6.87 -1.92 -15.79
CA CYS A 86 -6.80 -1.95 -14.32
C CYS A 86 -8.18 -2.01 -13.67
N LEU A 87 -9.16 -1.28 -14.20
CA LEU A 87 -10.54 -1.29 -13.69
C LEU A 87 -11.26 -2.58 -14.08
N GLU A 88 -11.04 -3.09 -15.30
CA GLU A 88 -11.61 -4.35 -15.77
C GLU A 88 -11.18 -5.54 -14.89
N GLN A 89 -9.90 -5.60 -14.51
CA GLN A 89 -9.36 -6.68 -13.67
C GLN A 89 -9.45 -6.40 -12.16
N GLY A 90 -9.75 -5.15 -11.77
CA GLY A 90 -9.90 -4.73 -10.38
C GLY A 90 -8.60 -4.30 -9.68
N PHE A 91 -7.43 -4.38 -10.33
CA PHE A 91 -6.14 -4.04 -9.74
C PHE A 91 -5.13 -3.50 -10.76
N SER A 92 -4.06 -2.87 -10.27
CA SER A 92 -2.82 -2.60 -11.02
C SER A 92 -1.63 -3.26 -10.32
N PHE A 93 -0.53 -3.46 -11.04
CA PHE A 93 0.62 -4.21 -10.53
C PHE A 93 1.96 -3.61 -10.93
N GLY A 94 3.00 -3.91 -10.17
CA GLY A 94 4.36 -3.56 -10.53
C GLY A 94 5.40 -4.46 -9.87
N PRO A 95 6.62 -4.51 -10.42
CA PRO A 95 7.68 -5.32 -9.84
C PRO A 95 8.41 -4.58 -8.72
N PHE A 96 8.95 -5.34 -7.78
CA PHE A 96 10.11 -4.95 -6.98
C PHE A 96 11.37 -5.58 -7.55
N ASP A 97 12.45 -4.80 -7.52
CA ASP A 97 13.80 -5.30 -7.80
C ASP A 97 14.50 -5.60 -6.46
N LEU A 98 14.40 -6.86 -6.04
CA LEU A 98 15.18 -7.43 -4.96
C LEU A 98 16.11 -8.47 -5.57
N GLY A 99 17.40 -8.33 -5.33
CA GLY A 99 18.44 -9.11 -5.96
C GLY A 99 18.69 -10.44 -5.26
N VAL A 100 19.87 -10.98 -5.53
CA VAL A 100 20.33 -12.29 -5.05
C VAL A 100 20.91 -12.28 -3.63
N ILE A 101 20.96 -11.10 -2.99
CA ILE A 101 21.44 -10.94 -1.62
C ILE A 101 20.26 -10.76 -0.68
N GLU A 102 20.42 -11.25 0.54
CA GLU A 102 19.37 -11.23 1.55
C GLU A 102 18.91 -9.78 1.83
N PRO A 103 17.61 -9.48 1.62
CA PRO A 103 17.15 -8.12 1.73
C PRO A 103 17.02 -7.68 3.20
N GLU A 104 17.30 -6.41 3.46
CA GLU A 104 16.97 -5.75 4.71
C GLU A 104 15.64 -5.00 4.55
N ILE A 105 14.68 -5.32 5.42
CA ILE A 105 13.36 -4.68 5.42
C ILE A 105 13.27 -3.77 6.64
N ILE A 106 12.81 -2.54 6.43
CA ILE A 106 12.77 -1.50 7.45
C ILE A 106 11.33 -1.05 7.67
N PHE A 107 10.85 -1.13 8.91
CA PHE A 107 9.53 -0.66 9.36
C PHE A 107 9.70 0.36 10.50
N GLY A 108 9.66 1.65 10.18
CA GLY A 108 10.02 2.68 11.16
C GLY A 108 11.44 2.47 11.68
N THR A 109 11.60 2.18 12.98
CA THR A 109 12.90 1.81 13.57
C THR A 109 13.17 0.30 13.64
N LEU A 110 12.22 -0.56 13.23
CA LEU A 110 12.43 -2.00 13.13
C LEU A 110 13.25 -2.32 11.87
N LYS A 111 14.36 -3.03 12.03
CA LYS A 111 15.19 -3.54 10.94
C LYS A 111 15.24 -5.06 11.01
N CYS A 112 14.81 -5.72 9.94
CA CYS A 112 14.82 -7.18 9.83
C CYS A 112 15.73 -7.60 8.68
N LYS A 113 16.57 -8.62 8.94
CA LYS A 113 17.41 -9.26 7.92
C LYS A 113 17.49 -10.75 8.20
N ALA A 114 17.52 -11.59 7.18
CA ALA A 114 17.54 -13.05 7.36
C ALA A 114 16.38 -13.55 8.25
N VAL A 115 15.16 -13.09 7.94
CA VAL A 115 13.94 -13.46 8.65
C VAL A 115 12.93 -14.02 7.65
N LEU A 116 12.38 -15.21 7.92
CA LEU A 116 11.41 -15.84 7.03
C LEU A 116 10.02 -15.16 7.11
N SER A 117 9.58 -14.81 8.32
CA SER A 117 8.35 -14.05 8.56
C SER A 117 8.61 -12.87 9.47
N LEU A 118 8.54 -11.65 8.95
CA LEU A 118 8.86 -10.46 9.71
C LEU A 118 7.77 -10.15 10.72
N ILE A 119 6.51 -10.27 10.28
CA ILE A 119 5.33 -10.04 11.10
C ILE A 119 4.37 -11.18 10.83
N ARG A 120 4.10 -11.97 11.87
CA ARG A 120 3.08 -13.01 11.90
C ARG A 120 1.95 -12.60 12.83
N ILE A 121 0.71 -12.68 12.36
CA ILE A 121 -0.48 -12.36 13.15
C ILE A 121 -1.43 -13.55 13.10
N LEU A 122 -1.68 -14.17 14.25
CA LEU A 122 -2.59 -15.30 14.40
C LEU A 122 -2.29 -16.45 13.42
N GLY A 123 -0.99 -16.72 13.20
CA GLY A 123 -0.51 -17.74 12.26
C GLY A 123 -0.36 -17.28 10.81
N ASP A 124 -0.91 -16.12 10.42
CA ASP A 124 -0.75 -15.59 9.07
C ASP A 124 0.54 -14.78 8.94
N ASP A 125 1.37 -15.11 7.95
CA ASP A 125 2.54 -14.31 7.57
C ASP A 125 2.07 -13.04 6.84
N ILE A 126 2.10 -11.91 7.54
CA ILE A 126 1.68 -10.59 7.03
C ILE A 126 2.77 -9.96 6.18
N PHE A 127 4.03 -10.27 6.51
CA PHE A 127 5.18 -9.92 5.69
C PHE A 127 6.21 -11.05 5.82
N SER A 128 6.58 -11.66 4.70
CA SER A 128 7.53 -12.78 4.65
C SER A 128 8.57 -12.62 3.55
N ILE A 129 9.66 -13.35 3.73
CA ILE A 129 10.76 -13.47 2.77
C ILE A 129 11.00 -14.96 2.54
N LYS A 130 11.05 -15.38 1.29
CA LYS A 130 11.53 -16.71 0.89
C LYS A 130 12.94 -16.58 0.31
N PRO A 131 13.82 -17.56 0.59
CA PRO A 131 15.11 -17.65 -0.07
C PRO A 131 14.91 -17.87 -1.58
N PRO A 132 15.95 -17.60 -2.39
CA PRO A 132 15.97 -17.92 -3.81
C PRO A 132 15.59 -19.38 -4.09
N GLU A 133 14.71 -19.61 -5.07
CA GLU A 133 14.31 -20.97 -5.48
C GLU A 133 15.44 -21.75 -6.14
N SER A 134 16.38 -21.03 -6.76
CA SER A 134 17.58 -21.57 -7.40
C SER A 134 18.78 -20.64 -7.24
N ASN A 135 19.99 -21.19 -7.38
CA ASN A 135 21.21 -20.39 -7.26
C ASN A 135 21.23 -19.25 -8.30
N GLY A 136 21.38 -18.01 -7.84
CA GLY A 136 21.35 -16.82 -8.70
C GLY A 136 19.95 -16.25 -8.98
N SER A 137 18.88 -16.85 -8.44
CA SER A 137 17.54 -16.24 -8.46
C SER A 137 17.37 -15.23 -7.31
N PRO A 138 16.44 -14.28 -7.41
CA PRO A 138 16.23 -13.28 -6.36
C PRO A 138 15.58 -13.88 -5.11
N PHE A 139 15.77 -13.21 -3.97
CA PHE A 139 14.90 -13.42 -2.81
C PHE A 139 13.48 -12.98 -3.16
N LEU A 140 12.47 -13.65 -2.60
CA LEU A 140 11.06 -13.33 -2.86
C LEU A 140 10.43 -12.74 -1.59
N ILE A 141 9.79 -11.58 -1.69
CA ILE A 141 9.00 -11.01 -0.60
C ILE A 141 7.51 -11.16 -0.87
N SER A 142 6.75 -11.36 0.20
CA SER A 142 5.29 -11.35 0.15
C SER A 142 4.74 -10.55 1.34
N ALA A 143 3.62 -9.85 1.13
CA ALA A 143 3.00 -9.05 2.18
C ALA A 143 1.50 -8.85 1.96
N LYS A 144 0.76 -8.65 3.05
CA LYS A 144 -0.67 -8.31 3.05
C LYS A 144 -0.89 -7.03 3.86
N LEU A 145 -1.02 -5.90 3.18
CA LEU A 145 -1.17 -4.60 3.81
C LEU A 145 -2.62 -4.12 3.67
N SER A 146 -3.17 -3.61 4.76
CA SER A 146 -4.57 -3.18 4.85
C SER A 146 -4.68 -1.75 5.37
N ASP A 147 -5.88 -1.17 5.25
CA ASP A 147 -6.23 0.09 5.90
C ASP A 147 -6.56 -0.11 7.39
N ARG A 148 -7.02 0.95 8.05
CA ARG A 148 -7.41 0.94 9.47
C ARG A 148 -8.69 0.14 9.75
N ASP A 149 -9.49 -0.15 8.72
CA ASP A 149 -10.74 -0.90 8.79
C ASP A 149 -10.53 -2.40 8.44
N GLY A 150 -9.34 -2.76 7.94
CA GLY A 150 -8.94 -4.11 7.57
C GLY A 150 -9.14 -4.47 6.10
N ASN A 151 -9.46 -3.49 5.24
CA ASN A 151 -9.55 -3.70 3.80
C ASN A 151 -8.14 -3.74 3.20
N GLU A 152 -7.88 -4.68 2.29
CA GLU A 152 -6.58 -4.77 1.60
C GLU A 152 -6.35 -3.53 0.72
N ILE A 153 -5.21 -2.86 0.91
CA ILE A 153 -4.80 -1.70 0.11
C ILE A 153 -3.66 -2.04 -0.84
N LEU A 154 -2.80 -2.98 -0.43
CA LEU A 154 -1.68 -3.48 -1.22
C LEU A 154 -1.33 -4.89 -0.75
N ARG A 155 -1.09 -5.79 -1.70
CA ARG A 155 -0.45 -7.07 -1.43
C ARG A 155 0.83 -7.19 -2.24
N ILE A 156 1.76 -7.98 -1.75
CA ILE A 156 2.97 -8.37 -2.46
C ILE A 156 2.94 -9.89 -2.57
N GLU A 157 3.08 -10.38 -3.80
CA GLU A 157 3.15 -11.79 -4.14
C GLU A 157 4.46 -12.03 -4.87
N ASP A 158 5.43 -12.62 -4.16
CA ASP A 158 6.73 -13.01 -4.71
C ASP A 158 7.39 -11.92 -5.58
N ASN A 159 7.65 -10.75 -4.96
CA ASN A 159 8.20 -9.52 -5.56
C ASN A 159 7.28 -8.75 -6.52
N GLU A 160 6.08 -9.21 -6.82
CA GLU A 160 5.08 -8.41 -7.53
C GLU A 160 4.14 -7.74 -6.52
N TRP A 161 4.08 -6.42 -6.54
CA TRP A 161 3.09 -5.70 -5.74
C TRP A 161 1.82 -5.45 -6.57
N ILE A 162 0.68 -5.59 -5.90
CA ILE A 162 -0.65 -5.48 -6.47
C ILE A 162 -1.45 -4.51 -5.61
N THR A 163 -2.13 -3.57 -6.24
CA THR A 163 -2.97 -2.58 -5.56
C THR A 163 -4.36 -2.54 -6.17
N ASN A 164 -5.38 -2.48 -5.31
CA ASN A 164 -6.77 -2.53 -5.73
C ASN A 164 -7.20 -1.20 -6.37
N SER A 165 -8.07 -1.31 -7.36
CA SER A 165 -8.63 -0.15 -8.09
C SER A 165 -9.66 0.65 -7.29
N ASP A 166 -10.14 0.12 -6.16
CA ASP A 166 -11.07 0.77 -5.24
C ASP A 166 -10.38 1.63 -4.16
N ASN A 167 -9.04 1.58 -4.08
CA ASN A 167 -8.25 2.53 -3.30
C ASN A 167 -8.62 3.97 -3.67
N TRP A 168 -8.54 4.89 -2.72
CA TRP A 168 -8.89 6.28 -3.00
C TRP A 168 -7.83 6.98 -3.88
N ASP A 169 -6.54 6.81 -3.58
CA ASP A 169 -5.45 7.25 -4.44
C ASP A 169 -4.22 6.37 -4.22
N VAL A 170 -3.62 5.90 -5.30
CA VAL A 170 -2.34 5.21 -5.33
C VAL A 170 -1.42 5.96 -6.28
N GLU A 171 -0.28 6.40 -5.77
CA GLU A 171 0.69 7.18 -6.51
C GLU A 171 2.04 6.49 -6.53
N VAL A 172 2.57 6.32 -7.73
CA VAL A 172 3.90 5.74 -7.97
C VAL A 172 4.80 6.83 -8.55
N VAL A 173 5.90 7.12 -7.84
CA VAL A 173 6.91 8.11 -8.27
C VAL A 173 8.31 7.54 -8.04
N GLY A 174 8.97 7.16 -9.14
CA GLY A 174 10.25 6.48 -9.07
C GLY A 174 10.09 5.15 -8.33
N THR A 175 10.80 4.98 -7.23
CA THR A 175 10.74 3.79 -6.36
C THR A 175 9.70 3.88 -5.24
N ASN A 176 9.02 5.03 -5.12
CA ASN A 176 8.08 5.29 -4.03
C ASN A 176 6.65 4.93 -4.44
N ILE A 177 5.95 4.26 -3.53
CA ILE A 177 4.53 3.93 -3.66
C ILE A 177 3.82 4.52 -2.44
N THR A 178 2.85 5.39 -2.70
CA THR A 178 2.04 6.05 -1.66
C THR A 178 0.57 5.73 -1.86
N ILE A 179 -0.10 5.22 -0.83
CA ILE A 179 -1.54 4.96 -0.80
C ILE A 179 -2.20 5.84 0.25
N ARG A 180 -3.29 6.50 -0.15
CA ARG A 180 -4.02 7.47 0.67
C ARG A 180 -5.46 7.03 0.85
N ARG A 181 -6.04 7.34 2.03
CA ARG A 181 -7.47 7.17 2.30
C ARG A 181 -8.29 8.35 1.82
N GLU A 182 -7.72 9.54 1.96
CA GLU A 182 -8.27 10.82 1.54
C GLU A 182 -7.16 11.87 1.44
N LEU A 183 -7.52 13.13 1.16
CA LEU A 183 -6.55 14.19 0.97
C LEU A 183 -5.76 14.42 2.27
N GLY A 184 -4.44 14.17 2.20
CA GLY A 184 -3.53 14.34 3.34
C GLY A 184 -3.45 13.15 4.29
N ASP A 185 -4.35 12.15 4.19
CA ASP A 185 -4.29 10.93 5.02
C ASP A 185 -3.59 9.79 4.27
N ILE A 186 -2.27 9.70 4.46
CA ILE A 186 -1.43 8.61 3.94
C ILE A 186 -1.56 7.38 4.88
N LEU A 187 -2.00 6.26 4.32
CA LEU A 187 -2.07 4.96 5.00
C LEU A 187 -0.78 4.16 4.83
N LEU A 188 -0.20 4.21 3.63
CA LEU A 188 1.02 3.49 3.26
C LEU A 188 1.93 4.42 2.46
N SER A 189 3.20 4.51 2.86
CA SER A 189 4.28 5.00 2.02
C SER A 189 5.44 4.01 2.13
N LEU A 190 5.89 3.50 0.99
CA LEU A 190 7.04 2.62 0.93
C LEU A 190 7.94 3.00 -0.24
N ARG A 191 9.22 2.67 -0.11
CA ARG A 191 10.20 2.84 -1.17
C ARG A 191 11.09 1.63 -1.30
N SER A 192 11.34 1.20 -2.53
CA SER A 192 12.40 0.25 -2.80
C SER A 192 13.74 0.96 -2.92
N GLU A 193 14.78 0.31 -2.40
CA GLU A 193 16.18 0.70 -2.51
C GLU A 193 16.95 -0.52 -3.06
N PRO A 194 16.87 -0.78 -4.38
CA PRO A 194 17.49 -1.93 -4.99
C PRO A 194 19.01 -1.97 -4.78
N PRO A 195 19.62 -3.16 -4.76
CA PRO A 195 18.99 -4.46 -4.98
C PRO A 195 18.55 -5.16 -3.68
N SER A 196 18.52 -4.49 -2.52
CA SER A 196 18.48 -5.25 -1.25
C SER A 196 17.74 -4.60 -0.10
N ARG A 197 17.01 -3.51 -0.34
CA ARG A 197 16.28 -2.83 0.72
C ARG A 197 14.87 -2.47 0.31
N LEU A 198 13.95 -2.66 1.25
CA LEU A 198 12.59 -2.13 1.18
C LEU A 198 12.31 -1.37 2.48
N VAL A 199 11.91 -0.11 2.34
CA VAL A 199 11.63 0.77 3.47
C VAL A 199 10.15 1.09 3.48
N ILE A 200 9.49 0.76 4.58
CA ILE A 200 8.12 1.15 4.88
C ILE A 200 8.19 2.42 5.71
N GLU A 201 8.10 3.56 5.01
CA GLU A 201 8.21 4.90 5.58
C GLU A 201 6.98 5.26 6.42
N LYS A 202 5.81 4.75 6.05
CA LYS A 202 4.58 4.93 6.80
C LYS A 202 3.66 3.75 6.60
N LEU A 203 3.04 3.29 7.68
CA LEU A 203 2.01 2.26 7.67
C LEU A 203 1.00 2.54 8.79
N GLU A 204 -0.28 2.53 8.44
CA GLU A 204 -1.42 2.57 9.36
C GLU A 204 -2.42 1.50 8.96
N MET A 205 -2.33 0.32 9.58
CA MET A 205 -3.15 -0.84 9.19
C MET A 205 -3.83 -1.52 10.38
N SER A 206 -4.89 -2.27 10.08
CA SER A 206 -5.46 -3.25 11.00
C SER A 206 -5.64 -4.60 10.33
N TYR A 207 -5.21 -5.67 10.99
CA TYR A 207 -5.41 -7.04 10.53
C TYR A 207 -5.93 -7.91 11.66
N ARG A 208 -7.12 -8.51 11.46
CA ARG A 208 -7.80 -9.38 12.44
C ARG A 208 -7.79 -8.80 13.86
N GLY A 209 -8.04 -7.50 13.97
CA GLY A 209 -8.10 -6.79 15.23
C GLY A 209 -6.77 -6.30 15.82
N THR A 210 -5.65 -6.72 15.25
CA THR A 210 -4.33 -6.14 15.57
C THR A 210 -4.14 -4.87 14.74
N LYS A 211 -3.69 -3.79 15.36
CA LYS A 211 -3.35 -2.54 14.69
C LYS A 211 -1.84 -2.39 14.66
N ILE A 212 -1.30 -1.98 13.51
CA ILE A 212 0.13 -1.69 13.33
C ILE A 212 0.24 -0.27 12.80
N SER A 213 1.01 0.55 13.51
CA SER A 213 1.41 1.89 13.09
C SER A 213 2.93 1.97 13.05
N ALA A 214 3.47 2.42 11.93
CA ALA A 214 4.90 2.65 11.77
C ALA A 214 5.12 3.94 10.98
N ASN A 215 6.14 4.69 11.36
CA ASN A 215 6.60 5.85 10.60
C ASN A 215 8.13 5.82 10.60
N GLU A 216 8.76 6.25 9.51
CA GLU A 216 10.21 6.23 9.34
C GLU A 216 10.90 6.92 10.53
N ASN A 217 11.95 6.27 11.05
CA ASN A 217 12.71 6.75 12.21
C ASN A 217 11.89 6.95 13.50
N LYS A 218 10.66 6.43 13.57
CA LYS A 218 9.85 6.37 14.77
C LYS A 218 9.60 4.92 15.18
N SER A 219 9.20 4.76 16.44
CA SER A 219 8.87 3.45 16.96
C SER A 219 7.72 2.79 16.19
N ILE A 220 7.80 1.47 16.08
CA ILE A 220 6.68 0.66 15.61
C ILE A 220 5.73 0.43 16.78
N LYS A 221 4.44 0.66 16.54
CA LYS A 221 3.38 0.49 17.52
C LYS A 221 2.46 -0.63 17.09
N ILE A 222 2.26 -1.61 17.98
CA ILE A 222 1.37 -2.74 17.75
C ILE A 222 0.35 -2.77 18.88
N SER A 223 -0.93 -2.79 18.55
CA SER A 223 -2.02 -2.82 19.53
C SER A 223 -2.99 -3.95 19.24
N LYS A 224 -3.22 -4.80 20.23
CA LYS A 224 -4.19 -5.91 20.15
C LYS A 224 -5.56 -5.48 20.65
N GLN A 225 -6.62 -6.16 20.21
CA GLN A 225 -7.97 -5.94 20.75
C GLN A 225 -8.09 -6.19 22.25
N THR A 226 -7.24 -7.06 22.80
CA THR A 226 -7.17 -7.36 24.24
C THR A 226 -6.69 -6.16 25.07
N GLY A 227 -6.20 -5.10 24.44
CA GLY A 227 -5.65 -3.91 25.08
C GLY A 227 -4.14 -3.96 25.30
N GLN A 228 -3.48 -5.07 24.97
CA GLN A 228 -2.02 -5.17 24.97
C GLN A 228 -1.45 -4.26 23.87
N GLN A 229 -0.46 -3.44 24.23
CA GLN A 229 0.25 -2.55 23.31
C GLN A 229 1.76 -2.76 23.41
N LEU A 230 2.42 -2.80 22.27
CA LEU A 230 3.86 -2.77 22.10
C LEU A 230 4.24 -1.43 21.45
N ASP A 231 5.21 -0.75 22.02
CA ASP A 231 5.88 0.41 21.44
C ASP A 231 7.39 0.10 21.41
N ALA A 232 7.95 -0.04 20.21
CA ALA A 232 9.30 -0.54 19.99
C ALA A 232 10.13 0.46 19.18
N GLY A 233 11.10 1.09 19.84
CA GLY A 233 12.04 2.04 19.25
C GLY A 233 13.43 1.42 19.12
N GLY A 234 13.91 1.26 17.89
CA GLY A 234 15.23 0.70 17.59
C GLY A 234 15.30 -0.80 17.88
N ILE A 235 14.69 -1.63 17.03
CA ILE A 235 14.80 -3.09 17.12
C ILE A 235 15.51 -3.61 15.87
N ARG A 236 16.53 -4.44 16.06
CA ARG A 236 17.18 -5.19 14.97
C ARG A 236 17.00 -6.69 15.19
N ILE A 237 16.43 -7.36 14.19
CA ILE A 237 16.18 -8.80 14.20
C ILE A 237 16.98 -9.43 13.06
N GLU A 238 17.80 -10.42 13.39
CA GLU A 238 18.68 -11.08 12.43
C GLU A 238 18.70 -12.60 12.62
N GLY A 239 18.40 -13.36 11.56
CA GLY A 239 18.51 -14.83 11.56
C GLY A 239 17.38 -15.57 12.31
N CYS A 240 16.28 -14.90 12.64
CA CYS A 240 15.12 -15.50 13.30
C CYS A 240 14.16 -16.10 12.26
N GLN A 241 13.43 -17.17 12.61
CA GLN A 241 12.35 -17.64 11.73
C GLN A 241 11.19 -16.64 11.69
N VAL A 242 10.80 -16.10 12.85
CA VAL A 242 9.77 -15.07 12.94
C VAL A 242 10.30 -13.85 13.70
N GLY A 243 10.14 -12.67 13.12
CA GLY A 243 10.56 -11.40 13.72
C GLY A 243 9.63 -10.97 14.84
N ILE A 244 8.37 -10.70 14.52
CA ILE A 244 7.33 -10.38 15.49
C ILE A 244 6.19 -11.37 15.29
N ASP A 245 5.88 -12.14 16.33
CA ASP A 245 4.79 -13.11 16.32
C ASP A 245 3.70 -12.69 17.31
N ILE A 246 2.50 -12.44 16.79
CA ILE A 246 1.34 -11.96 17.54
C ILE A 246 0.32 -13.09 17.58
N VAL A 247 0.21 -13.72 18.75
CA VAL A 247 -0.76 -14.77 19.03
C VAL A 247 -1.88 -14.24 19.92
N GLU A 248 -2.94 -15.03 20.15
CA GLU A 248 -4.06 -14.60 20.99
C GLU A 248 -3.61 -14.16 22.40
N THR A 249 -2.77 -14.99 23.03
CA THR A 249 -2.36 -14.85 24.44
C THR A 249 -1.22 -13.87 24.67
N GLY A 250 -0.48 -13.48 23.63
CA GLY A 250 0.71 -12.66 23.80
C GLY A 250 1.32 -12.13 22.51
N LEU A 251 2.54 -11.63 22.63
CA LEU A 251 3.39 -11.20 21.53
C LEU A 251 4.82 -11.66 21.86
N THR A 252 5.52 -12.22 20.88
CA THR A 252 6.92 -12.62 21.00
C THR A 252 7.76 -11.97 19.91
N ILE A 253 9.03 -11.70 20.21
CA ILE A 253 9.98 -11.08 19.28
C ILE A 253 11.18 -12.02 19.13
N GLY A 254 11.54 -12.33 17.88
CA GLY A 254 12.68 -13.16 17.51
C GLY A 254 12.53 -14.61 17.91
N THR A 255 11.65 -15.35 17.22
CA THR A 255 11.45 -16.78 17.44
C THR A 255 12.23 -17.62 16.41
N GLY A 256 12.59 -18.85 16.79
CA GLY A 256 13.25 -19.80 15.89
C GLY A 256 14.75 -19.55 15.65
N GLY A 257 15.45 -18.96 16.61
CA GLY A 257 16.91 -18.74 16.57
C GLY A 257 17.30 -17.29 16.35
N GLY A 258 18.51 -17.06 15.83
CA GLY A 258 18.99 -15.72 15.49
C GLY A 258 19.37 -14.84 16.68
N ARG A 259 19.32 -13.53 16.46
CA ARG A 259 19.65 -12.48 17.43
C ARG A 259 18.63 -11.35 17.35
N VAL A 260 18.26 -10.84 18.51
CA VAL A 260 17.44 -9.63 18.66
C VAL A 260 18.25 -8.62 19.46
N MET A 261 18.40 -7.42 18.91
CA MET A 261 18.94 -6.26 19.63
C MET A 261 17.81 -5.25 19.81
N ILE A 262 17.62 -4.80 21.05
CA ILE A 262 16.54 -3.89 21.44
C ILE A 262 17.19 -2.67 22.08
N GLU A 263 17.01 -1.51 21.47
CA GLU A 263 17.42 -0.22 22.06
C GLU A 263 16.38 0.25 23.06
N SER A 264 15.10 0.29 22.66
CA SER A 264 13.99 0.64 23.55
C SER A 264 12.72 -0.14 23.20
N MET A 265 12.02 -0.60 24.22
CA MET A 265 10.75 -1.30 24.07
C MET A 265 9.90 -1.11 25.32
N THR A 266 8.63 -0.79 25.11
CA THR A 266 7.61 -0.72 26.16
C THR A 266 6.46 -1.66 25.80
N ILE A 267 6.06 -2.49 26.76
CA ILE A 267 4.85 -3.30 26.67
C ILE A 267 3.90 -2.80 27.76
N SER A 268 2.67 -2.49 27.38
CA SER A 268 1.65 -2.00 28.30
C SER A 268 0.32 -2.72 28.08
N GLN A 269 -0.52 -2.73 29.12
CA GLN A 269 -1.87 -3.26 29.07
C GLN A 269 -2.84 -2.12 29.32
N THR A 270 -3.58 -1.73 28.27
CA THR A 270 -4.71 -0.80 28.41
C THR A 270 -5.96 -1.59 28.76
N ARG A 271 -6.76 -1.12 29.72
CA ARG A 271 -8.07 -1.74 29.99
C ARG A 271 -8.96 -1.50 28.76
N PRO A 272 -9.57 -2.54 28.17
CA PRO A 272 -10.52 -2.33 27.08
C PRO A 272 -11.66 -1.43 27.57
N ASN A 273 -12.02 -0.43 26.76
CA ASN A 273 -13.03 0.55 27.10
C ASN A 273 -14.34 -0.17 27.53
N PRO A 274 -14.88 0.04 28.74
CA PRO A 274 -15.96 -0.79 29.30
C PRO A 274 -17.27 -0.74 28.50
N ILE A 275 -17.41 0.20 27.56
CA ILE A 275 -18.60 0.35 26.71
C ILE A 275 -18.62 -0.69 25.59
N THR A 276 -17.47 -1.07 25.01
CA THR A 276 -17.42 -2.07 23.93
C THR A 276 -17.54 -3.49 24.45
N SER A 277 -17.11 -3.78 25.68
CA SER A 277 -17.22 -5.11 26.30
C SER A 277 -18.63 -5.48 26.75
N ARG A 278 -19.51 -4.50 27.01
CA ARG A 278 -20.93 -4.73 27.29
C ARG A 278 -21.71 -5.09 26.03
N LEU A 279 -21.43 -4.43 24.90
CA LEU A 279 -22.14 -4.68 23.64
C LEU A 279 -21.80 -6.05 23.04
N SER A 280 -20.53 -6.48 23.10
CA SER A 280 -20.13 -7.81 22.61
C SER A 280 -20.66 -8.96 23.47
N LYS A 281 -20.89 -8.73 24.77
CA LYS A 281 -21.51 -9.73 25.67
C LYS A 281 -23.03 -9.76 25.59
N LEU A 282 -23.69 -8.66 25.23
CA LEU A 282 -25.15 -8.58 25.13
C LEU A 282 -25.69 -9.02 23.77
N TYR A 283 -24.90 -8.93 22.69
CA TYR A 283 -25.33 -9.29 21.34
C TYR A 283 -24.22 -10.01 20.54
N PRO A 284 -24.00 -11.32 20.74
CA PRO A 284 -23.01 -12.08 19.98
C PRO A 284 -23.39 -12.32 18.50
N GLN A 285 -24.59 -11.90 18.04
CA GLN A 285 -25.12 -12.19 16.69
C GLN A 285 -25.47 -10.96 15.82
N LEU A 286 -24.98 -9.77 16.13
CA LEU A 286 -25.16 -8.63 15.21
C LEU A 286 -24.02 -8.58 14.17
N SER A 287 -24.01 -9.55 13.25
CA SER A 287 -23.41 -9.34 11.93
C SER A 287 -24.36 -8.46 11.12
N LEU A 288 -24.30 -7.15 11.33
CA LEU A 288 -24.96 -6.21 10.41
C LEU A 288 -24.05 -5.97 9.20
N PRO A 289 -24.55 -6.11 7.96
CA PRO A 289 -23.77 -5.79 6.77
C PRO A 289 -23.46 -4.28 6.72
N PRO A 290 -22.41 -3.87 5.98
CA PRO A 290 -21.94 -2.49 5.96
C PRO A 290 -22.91 -1.63 5.13
N PHE A 291 -23.99 -1.14 5.75
CA PHE A 291 -24.89 -0.18 5.13
C PHE A 291 -24.83 1.18 5.83
N LYS A 292 -24.09 2.10 5.20
CA LYS A 292 -24.28 3.55 5.12
C LYS A 292 -24.55 4.30 6.44
N LEU A 293 -23.47 4.63 7.16
CA LEU A 293 -23.45 5.62 8.25
C LEU A 293 -23.93 7.04 7.86
N ASN A 294 -24.15 7.32 6.57
CA ASN A 294 -24.58 8.65 6.11
C ASN A 294 -26.09 8.91 6.24
N HIS A 295 -26.93 7.90 6.51
CA HIS A 295 -28.39 8.11 6.60
C HIS A 295 -28.88 8.41 8.03
N LEU A 296 -28.17 7.95 9.07
CA LEU A 296 -28.53 8.15 10.48
C LEU A 296 -28.22 9.57 11.00
N ARG A 297 -27.26 10.28 10.39
CA ARG A 297 -27.00 11.70 10.71
C ARG A 297 -28.12 12.65 10.28
N LYS A 298 -28.99 12.25 9.33
CA LYS A 298 -30.15 13.08 8.93
C LYS A 298 -31.37 12.91 9.83
N ILE A 299 -31.52 11.76 10.50
CA ILE A 299 -32.69 11.48 11.34
C ILE A 299 -32.51 12.07 12.75
N ILE A 300 -31.27 12.09 13.28
CA ILE A 300 -30.97 12.66 14.59
C ILE A 300 -31.12 14.20 14.61
N ASN A 301 -30.96 14.88 13.47
CA ASN A 301 -31.19 16.32 13.35
C ASN A 301 -32.66 16.72 13.13
N GLN A 302 -33.60 15.78 13.08
CA GLN A 302 -35.05 16.05 12.95
C GLN A 302 -35.85 15.81 14.24
N TRP A 303 -35.22 15.37 15.33
CA TRP A 303 -35.86 15.16 16.64
C TRP A 303 -35.22 16.02 17.74
N GLY A 304 -34.83 17.25 17.36
CA GLY A 304 -34.24 18.26 18.24
C GLY A 304 -34.84 19.64 17.97
N LYS A 305 -36.17 19.74 17.97
CA LYS A 305 -36.96 20.95 18.19
C LYS A 305 -38.28 20.56 18.84
#